data_AF-A0A6P0XN48-F1
#
_entry.id   AF-A0A6P0XN48-F1
#
_cell.length_a   1.000
_cell.length_b   1.000
_cell.length_c   1.000
_cell.angle_alpha   90.00
_cell.angle_beta   90.00
_cell.angle_gamma   90.00
#
_symmetry.space_group_name_H-M   'P 1'
#
loop_
_entity.id
_entity.type
_entity.pdbx_description
1 polymer ?
#
loop_
_entity_poly.entity_id
_entity_poly.type
_entity_poly.pdbx_seq_one_letter_code
_entity_poly.pdbx_strand_id
1 'polypeptide(L)'
;MIEVEVHRSLRNFLRSQNQPHWPHNLTMARLVARALRLGRSALIQTGSPPGSHNQQYQLSYLLPILMWPQKTILVAPQQVQEYLLRVEIPKLLANNLYSSSSLPNKTIQTYPQQDSDFNGLLLMTPEAWLINQWENGQFFQGIPTIIDWADNLETWVQNYFTTSFLPADWNQLMEVYSDQADFIREARINLTRSLFQHPANPYSCYLMEQDEEQILQNLIERLSLTPRNKELHSNHLNNDFWLKWQNDGQLRWAEIHRQRGSFSLYCTPCDLSEALKNIWTQQPVVIIGGALDLEAQASTYRKMM
;
A
#
# COMPACT_ATOMS: atom_id res chain seq x y z
N MET A 1 -26.03 -6.29 20.37
CA MET A 1 -25.73 -6.00 18.94
C MET A 1 -24.50 -5.12 18.97
N ILE A 2 -23.39 -5.55 18.37
CA ILE A 2 -22.06 -4.98 18.62
C ILE A 2 -22.01 -3.46 18.42
N GLU A 3 -22.77 -2.91 17.47
CA GLU A 3 -22.87 -1.46 17.23
C GLU A 3 -23.34 -0.67 18.46
N VAL A 4 -24.30 -1.20 19.22
CA VAL A 4 -24.87 -0.55 20.41
C VAL A 4 -23.89 -0.62 21.58
N GLU A 5 -23.21 -1.76 21.73
CA GLU A 5 -22.21 -1.98 22.77
C GLU A 5 -20.98 -1.10 22.53
N VAL A 6 -20.45 -1.07 21.30
CA VAL A 6 -19.38 -0.16 20.87
C VAL A 6 -19.77 1.30 21.11
N HIS A 7 -20.99 1.70 20.74
CA HIS A 7 -21.44 3.07 20.96
C HIS A 7 -21.46 3.45 22.45
N ARG A 8 -22.01 2.59 23.30
CA ARG A 8 -22.09 2.83 24.76
C ARG A 8 -20.69 2.88 25.37
N SER A 9 -19.84 1.91 25.05
CA SER A 9 -18.47 1.83 25.56
C SER A 9 -17.63 3.03 25.11
N LEU A 10 -17.69 3.42 23.84
CA LEU A 10 -16.96 4.58 23.33
C LEU A 10 -17.46 5.88 23.98
N ARG A 11 -18.79 6.05 24.09
CA ARG A 11 -19.37 7.26 24.72
C ARG A 11 -18.93 7.40 26.17
N ASN A 12 -18.88 6.31 26.92
CA ASN A 12 -18.42 6.32 28.31
C ASN A 12 -16.93 6.67 28.41
N PHE A 13 -16.11 6.08 27.53
CA PHE A 13 -14.68 6.36 27.45
C PHE A 13 -14.36 7.82 27.07
N LEU A 14 -15.03 8.37 26.06
CA LEU A 14 -14.82 9.77 25.67
C LEU A 14 -15.25 10.73 26.78
N ARG A 15 -16.28 10.39 27.56
CA ARG A 15 -16.69 11.19 28.72
C ARG A 15 -15.66 11.21 29.84
N SER A 16 -14.89 10.13 30.03
CA SER A 16 -13.86 10.09 31.07
C SER A 16 -12.56 10.81 30.69
N GLN A 17 -12.31 11.07 29.40
CA GLN A 17 -11.06 11.66 28.91
C GLN A 17 -11.00 13.20 28.97
N ASN A 18 -12.11 13.91 29.21
CA ASN A 18 -12.16 15.39 29.35
C ASN A 18 -11.43 16.22 28.26
N GLN A 19 -11.18 15.65 27.08
CA GLN A 19 -10.52 16.33 25.96
C GLN A 19 -11.52 16.65 24.83
N PRO A 20 -11.22 17.63 23.95
CA PRO A 20 -12.00 17.82 22.74
C PRO A 20 -11.82 16.61 21.82
N HIS A 21 -12.92 15.91 21.55
CA HIS A 21 -12.92 14.71 20.71
C HIS A 21 -13.45 15.02 19.32
N TRP A 22 -13.02 14.24 18.33
CA TRP A 22 -13.61 14.31 17.00
C TRP A 22 -15.13 14.04 17.06
N PRO A 23 -15.98 14.93 16.53
CA PRO A 23 -17.43 14.90 16.76
C PRO A 23 -18.10 13.66 16.18
N HIS A 24 -17.49 13.02 15.18
CA HIS A 24 -18.05 11.87 14.48
C HIS A 24 -17.58 10.52 15.04
N ASN A 25 -16.87 10.51 16.18
CA ASN A 25 -16.30 9.29 16.75
C ASN A 25 -17.35 8.17 16.93
N LEU A 26 -18.51 8.52 17.51
CA LEU A 26 -19.59 7.57 17.78
C LEU A 26 -20.26 7.06 16.50
N THR A 27 -20.32 7.88 15.45
CA THR A 27 -20.91 7.51 14.16
C THR A 27 -19.99 6.54 13.44
N MET A 28 -18.70 6.90 13.32
CA MET A 28 -17.71 6.05 12.69
C MET A 28 -17.59 4.70 13.40
N ALA A 29 -17.56 4.68 14.73
CA ALA A 29 -17.47 3.43 15.48
C ALA A 29 -18.63 2.48 15.21
N ARG A 30 -19.85 3.00 15.06
CA ARG A 30 -21.01 2.20 14.68
C ARG A 30 -20.92 1.70 13.24
N LEU A 31 -20.39 2.50 12.31
CA LEU A 31 -20.20 2.08 10.92
C LEU A 31 -19.16 0.95 10.81
N VAL A 32 -18.02 1.09 11.50
CA VAL A 32 -16.99 0.04 11.54
C VAL A 32 -17.55 -1.23 12.18
N ALA A 33 -18.22 -1.13 13.34
CA ALA A 33 -18.86 -2.27 13.99
C ALA A 33 -19.87 -2.99 13.09
N ARG A 34 -20.65 -2.21 12.32
CA ARG A 34 -21.62 -2.75 11.36
C ARG A 34 -20.93 -3.43 10.18
N ALA A 35 -19.85 -2.84 9.65
CA ALA A 35 -19.07 -3.42 8.55
C ALA A 35 -18.49 -4.78 8.96
N LEU A 36 -17.90 -4.86 10.16
CA LEU A 36 -17.41 -6.12 10.74
C LEU A 36 -18.52 -7.16 10.87
N ARG A 37 -19.67 -6.79 11.47
CA ARG A 37 -20.79 -7.72 11.68
C ARG A 37 -21.41 -8.22 10.37
N LEU A 38 -21.53 -7.36 9.36
CA LEU A 38 -22.16 -7.71 8.08
C LEU A 38 -21.18 -8.35 7.10
N GLY A 39 -19.86 -8.31 7.36
CA GLY A 39 -18.86 -8.72 6.40
C GLY A 39 -18.93 -7.91 5.10
N ARG A 40 -19.24 -6.62 5.19
CA ARG A 40 -19.37 -5.72 4.02
C ARG A 40 -18.29 -4.66 4.05
N SER A 41 -17.77 -4.36 2.87
CA SER A 41 -16.83 -3.26 2.68
C SER A 41 -17.49 -1.91 2.96
N ALA A 42 -16.71 -0.98 3.48
CA ALA A 42 -17.15 0.36 3.82
C ALA A 42 -16.07 1.38 3.51
N LEU A 43 -16.50 2.57 3.06
CA LEU A 43 -15.64 3.69 2.75
C LEU A 43 -16.00 4.86 3.67
N ILE A 44 -15.02 5.36 4.43
CA ILE A 44 -15.20 6.40 5.43
C ILE A 44 -14.25 7.56 5.13
N GLN A 45 -14.81 8.70 4.74
CA GLN A 45 -14.08 9.96 4.62
C GLN A 45 -14.21 10.76 5.92
N THR A 46 -13.10 11.02 6.59
CA THR A 46 -13.05 11.75 7.87
C THR A 46 -13.05 13.26 7.68
N GLY A 47 -12.76 13.74 6.46
CA GLY A 47 -12.65 15.16 6.13
C GLY A 47 -11.39 15.80 6.71
N SER A 48 -10.38 15.01 7.10
CA SER A 48 -9.09 15.54 7.54
C SER A 48 -7.92 14.67 7.14
N PRO A 49 -6.83 15.31 6.70
CA PRO A 49 -5.69 14.58 6.18
C PRO A 49 -5.03 13.69 7.26
N PRO A 50 -4.30 12.66 6.81
CA PRO A 50 -3.49 11.80 7.67
C PRO A 50 -2.59 12.63 8.61
N GLY A 51 -2.46 12.20 9.87
CA GLY A 51 -1.52 12.83 10.81
C GLY A 51 -1.95 14.18 11.38
N SER A 52 -3.15 14.68 11.07
CA SER A 52 -3.65 15.92 11.68
C SER A 52 -3.82 15.75 13.20
N HIS A 53 -3.03 16.49 13.98
CA HIS A 53 -3.00 16.45 15.45
C HIS A 53 -4.36 16.67 16.13
N ASN A 54 -5.32 17.28 15.42
CA ASN A 54 -6.62 17.63 15.97
C ASN A 54 -7.71 16.57 15.78
N GLN A 55 -7.42 15.42 15.16
CA GLN A 55 -8.43 14.39 14.92
C GLN A 55 -7.98 12.99 15.33
N GLN A 56 -8.20 12.68 16.61
CA GLN A 56 -8.00 11.36 17.20
C GLN A 56 -9.18 10.43 16.85
N TYR A 57 -9.40 10.15 15.57
CA TYR A 57 -10.48 9.23 15.15
C TYR A 57 -10.09 7.76 15.33
N GLN A 58 -8.83 7.45 15.69
CA GLN A 58 -8.34 6.07 15.82
C GLN A 58 -9.17 5.25 16.80
N LEU A 59 -9.60 5.87 17.90
CA LEU A 59 -10.52 5.27 18.88
C LEU A 59 -11.81 4.73 18.24
N SER A 60 -12.28 5.38 17.17
CA SER A 60 -13.52 5.02 16.48
C SER A 60 -13.44 3.68 15.78
N TYR A 61 -12.32 3.35 15.14
CA TYR A 61 -12.15 2.03 14.54
C TYR A 61 -11.53 1.03 15.51
N LEU A 62 -10.70 1.49 16.46
CA LEU A 62 -9.98 0.60 17.36
C LEU A 62 -10.92 -0.10 18.35
N LEU A 63 -11.88 0.61 18.94
CA LEU A 63 -12.81 -0.01 19.87
C LEU A 63 -13.67 -1.12 19.22
N PRO A 64 -14.34 -0.91 18.06
CA PRO A 64 -15.08 -1.99 17.42
C PRO A 64 -14.19 -3.16 16.99
N ILE A 65 -12.93 -2.90 16.58
CA ILE A 65 -11.97 -3.97 16.29
C ILE A 65 -11.67 -4.79 17.54
N LEU A 66 -11.43 -4.15 18.69
CA LEU A 66 -11.13 -4.84 19.94
C LEU A 66 -12.35 -5.59 20.50
N MET A 67 -13.57 -5.08 20.29
CA MET A 67 -14.82 -5.74 20.69
C MET A 67 -15.22 -6.89 19.75
N TRP A 68 -14.68 -6.93 18.53
CA TRP A 68 -14.99 -7.96 17.55
C TRP A 68 -14.28 -9.28 17.90
N PRO A 69 -15.01 -10.40 18.03
CA PRO A 69 -14.44 -11.65 18.53
C PRO A 69 -13.60 -12.42 17.52
N GLN A 70 -13.72 -12.14 16.22
CA GLN A 70 -12.97 -12.85 15.18
C GLN A 70 -11.68 -12.11 14.79
N LYS A 71 -10.89 -12.76 13.95
CA LYS A 71 -9.66 -12.21 13.35
C LYS A 71 -9.95 -10.89 12.65
N THR A 72 -9.00 -9.97 12.74
CA THR A 72 -9.09 -8.66 12.09
C THR A 72 -7.71 -8.18 11.74
N ILE A 73 -7.57 -7.54 10.58
CA ILE A 73 -6.33 -6.94 10.14
C ILE A 73 -6.49 -5.43 10.16
N LEU A 74 -5.50 -4.73 10.70
CA LEU A 74 -5.40 -3.28 10.62
C LEU A 74 -4.11 -2.92 9.88
N VAL A 75 -4.30 -2.34 8.70
CA VAL A 75 -3.24 -1.82 7.84
C VAL A 75 -3.07 -0.34 8.15
N ALA A 76 -1.91 0.03 8.66
CA ALA A 76 -1.59 1.42 8.96
C ALA A 76 -0.08 1.65 8.87
N PRO A 77 0.39 2.87 8.56
CA PRO A 77 1.82 3.18 8.57
C PRO A 77 2.47 2.88 9.93
N GLN A 78 3.77 2.57 9.92
CA GLN A 78 4.50 2.16 11.13
C GLN A 78 4.34 3.14 12.30
N GLN A 79 4.39 4.45 12.02
CA GLN A 79 4.21 5.50 13.04
C GLN A 79 2.83 5.41 13.72
N VAL A 80 1.79 5.10 12.95
CA VAL A 80 0.43 4.91 13.48
C VAL A 80 0.39 3.64 14.31
N GLN A 81 0.95 2.53 13.84
CA GLN A 81 0.99 1.29 14.61
C GLN A 81 1.69 1.46 15.96
N GLU A 82 2.85 2.13 15.99
CA GLU A 82 3.59 2.41 17.22
C GLU A 82 2.77 3.26 18.19
N TYR A 83 2.08 4.29 17.69
CA TYR A 83 1.18 5.11 18.48
C TYR A 83 0.00 4.31 19.03
N LEU A 84 -0.64 3.49 18.21
CA LEU A 84 -1.75 2.63 18.63
C LEU A 84 -1.33 1.67 19.74
N LEU A 85 -0.18 1.01 19.58
CA LEU A 85 0.33 0.02 20.54
C LEU A 85 0.79 0.65 21.87
N ARG A 86 1.44 1.80 21.82
CA ARG A 86 2.01 2.44 23.02
C ARG A 86 1.02 3.34 23.76
N VAL A 87 0.04 3.88 23.05
CA VAL A 87 -0.83 4.94 23.58
C VAL A 87 -2.29 4.51 23.58
N GLU A 88 -2.90 4.30 22.42
CA GLU A 88 -4.36 4.16 22.32
C GLU A 88 -4.90 2.81 22.81
N ILE A 89 -4.25 1.71 22.45
CA ILE A 89 -4.61 0.36 22.92
C ILE A 89 -4.48 0.27 24.45
N PRO A 90 -3.35 0.63 25.08
CA PRO A 90 -3.23 0.61 26.53
C PRO A 90 -4.25 1.50 27.23
N LYS A 91 -4.53 2.70 26.70
CA LYS A 91 -5.57 3.60 27.24
C LYS A 91 -6.95 2.93 27.23
N LEU A 92 -7.32 2.28 26.12
CA LEU A 92 -8.60 1.56 26.02
C LEU A 92 -8.65 0.38 27.00
N LEU A 93 -7.58 -0.42 27.06
CA LEU A 93 -7.49 -1.58 27.93
C LEU A 93 -7.56 -1.23 29.42
N ALA A 94 -6.84 -0.18 29.84
CA ALA A 94 -6.83 0.29 31.24
C ALA A 94 -8.21 0.82 31.69
N ASN A 95 -8.95 1.46 30.80
CA ASN A 95 -10.27 2.03 31.10
C ASN A 95 -11.43 1.02 30.99
N ASN A 96 -11.18 -0.20 30.51
CA ASN A 96 -12.20 -1.26 30.43
C ASN A 96 -12.70 -1.78 31.78
N LEU A 97 -12.03 -1.41 32.87
CA LEU A 97 -12.47 -1.75 34.22
C LEU A 97 -13.85 -1.19 34.58
N TYR A 98 -14.38 -0.25 33.78
CA TYR A 98 -15.66 0.45 34.05
C TYR A 98 -16.79 0.12 33.06
N SER A 99 -16.59 -0.74 32.06
CA SER A 99 -17.64 -1.11 31.11
C SER A 99 -18.17 -2.52 31.40
N SER A 100 -19.49 -2.64 31.55
CA SER A 100 -20.20 -3.90 31.85
C SER A 100 -20.01 -5.02 30.80
N SER A 101 -19.36 -4.70 29.67
CA SER A 101 -18.89 -5.66 28.67
C SER A 101 -17.36 -5.69 28.73
N SER A 102 -16.78 -6.73 29.31
CA SER A 102 -15.33 -6.94 29.26
C SER A 102 -14.88 -6.98 27.80
N LEU A 103 -13.96 -6.09 27.41
CA LEU A 103 -13.26 -6.26 26.13
C LEU A 103 -12.68 -7.69 26.12
N PRO A 104 -12.91 -8.49 25.07
CA PRO A 104 -12.34 -9.82 25.01
C PRO A 104 -10.81 -9.71 25.09
N ASN A 105 -10.16 -10.70 25.72
CA ASN A 105 -8.70 -10.84 25.68
C ASN A 105 -8.29 -11.18 24.24
N LYS A 106 -8.24 -10.14 23.40
CA LYS A 106 -7.90 -10.24 21.98
C LYS A 106 -6.38 -10.14 21.86
N THR A 107 -5.75 -11.17 21.28
CA THR A 107 -4.31 -11.15 21.02
C THR A 107 -4.00 -10.06 20.00
N ILE A 108 -3.01 -9.22 20.27
CA ILE A 108 -2.58 -8.15 19.37
C ILE A 108 -1.17 -8.50 18.91
N GLN A 109 -0.99 -8.67 17.60
CA GLN A 109 0.30 -9.02 17.00
C GLN A 109 0.65 -8.01 15.90
N THR A 110 1.94 -7.85 15.64
CA THR A 110 2.49 -7.09 14.51
C THR A 110 3.07 -8.06 13.51
N TYR A 111 2.87 -7.81 12.22
CA TYR A 111 3.50 -8.62 11.17
C TYR A 111 5.03 -8.38 11.13
N PRO A 112 5.86 -9.42 10.88
CA PRO A 112 5.49 -10.83 10.65
C PRO A 112 4.97 -11.52 11.92
N GLN A 113 3.90 -12.29 11.77
CA GLN A 113 3.28 -13.02 12.89
C GLN A 113 4.21 -14.13 13.40
N GLN A 114 4.28 -14.28 14.73
CA GLN A 114 5.04 -15.38 15.35
C GLN A 114 4.25 -16.70 15.35
N ASP A 115 2.92 -16.61 15.46
CA ASP A 115 1.99 -17.74 15.42
C ASP A 115 1.21 -17.74 14.10
N SER A 116 1.13 -18.90 13.45
CA SER A 116 0.43 -19.05 12.16
C SER A 116 -1.10 -18.98 12.26
N ASP A 117 -1.65 -19.23 13.46
CA ASP A 117 -3.09 -19.20 13.72
C ASP A 117 -3.45 -18.08 14.71
N PHE A 118 -3.10 -16.84 14.36
CA PHE A 118 -3.44 -15.69 15.20
C PHE A 118 -4.97 -15.61 15.38
N ASN A 119 -5.41 -15.48 16.63
CA ASN A 119 -6.82 -15.24 16.95
C ASN A 119 -6.95 -13.87 17.62
N GLY A 120 -7.04 -12.82 16.79
CA GLY A 120 -7.12 -11.46 17.29
C GLY A 120 -6.89 -10.36 16.26
N LEU A 121 -6.17 -9.32 16.65
CA LEU A 121 -5.82 -8.18 15.81
C LEU A 121 -4.38 -8.34 15.28
N LEU A 122 -4.23 -8.33 13.96
CA LEU A 122 -2.93 -8.27 13.29
C LEU A 122 -2.71 -6.86 12.73
N LEU A 123 -1.63 -6.21 13.15
CA LEU A 123 -1.17 -4.92 12.62
C LEU A 123 -0.17 -5.17 11.48
N MET A 124 -0.40 -4.53 10.33
CA MET A 124 0.47 -4.65 9.15
C MET A 124 0.81 -3.28 8.60
N THR A 125 2.05 -3.10 8.11
CA THR A 125 2.36 -1.92 7.30
C THR A 125 1.70 -2.05 5.93
N PRO A 126 1.40 -0.94 5.24
CA PRO A 126 0.85 -0.99 3.88
C PRO A 126 1.70 -1.82 2.93
N GLU A 127 3.02 -1.72 3.01
CA GLU A 127 3.95 -2.46 2.16
C GLU A 127 3.88 -3.96 2.42
N ALA A 128 3.94 -4.37 3.69
CA ALA A 128 3.83 -5.77 4.08
C ALA A 128 2.45 -6.35 3.70
N TRP A 129 1.40 -5.57 3.85
CA TRP A 129 0.05 -5.96 3.44
C TRP A 129 -0.02 -6.17 1.93
N LEU A 130 0.44 -5.22 1.11
CA LEU A 130 0.43 -5.35 -0.36
C LEU A 130 1.22 -6.58 -0.82
N ILE A 131 2.46 -6.77 -0.35
CA ILE A 131 3.28 -7.96 -0.68
C ILE A 131 2.49 -9.25 -0.42
N ASN A 132 1.89 -9.36 0.78
CA ASN A 132 1.18 -10.57 1.15
C ASN A 132 -0.17 -10.73 0.42
N GLN A 133 -0.84 -9.66 -0.02
CA GLN A 133 -2.05 -9.78 -0.84
C GLN A 133 -1.77 -10.51 -2.15
N TRP A 134 -0.61 -10.27 -2.77
CA TRP A 134 -0.24 -10.92 -4.04
C TRP A 134 0.49 -12.25 -3.85
N GLU A 135 1.30 -12.41 -2.80
CA GLU A 135 2.04 -13.66 -2.55
C GLU A 135 1.20 -14.72 -1.82
N ASN A 136 0.39 -14.30 -0.85
CA ASN A 136 -0.32 -15.16 0.11
C ASN A 136 -1.81 -14.79 0.22
N GLY A 137 -2.47 -14.44 -0.90
CA GLY A 137 -3.85 -13.94 -0.90
C GLY A 137 -4.88 -14.81 -0.17
N GLN A 138 -4.66 -16.12 -0.07
CA GLN A 138 -5.54 -17.03 0.70
C GLN A 138 -5.60 -16.71 2.20
N PHE A 139 -4.53 -16.18 2.79
CA PHE A 139 -4.47 -15.84 4.21
C PHE A 139 -5.51 -14.78 4.59
N PHE A 140 -5.80 -13.85 3.66
CA PHE A 140 -6.68 -12.71 3.89
C PHE A 140 -8.15 -13.04 3.62
N GLN A 141 -8.43 -14.20 3.02
CA GLN A 141 -9.77 -14.52 2.54
C GLN A 141 -10.79 -14.53 3.68
N GLY A 142 -11.78 -13.63 3.57
CA GLY A 142 -12.85 -13.48 4.57
C GLY A 142 -12.44 -12.84 5.89
N ILE A 143 -11.18 -12.44 6.09
CA ILE A 143 -10.76 -11.69 7.28
C ILE A 143 -11.05 -10.20 7.06
N PRO A 144 -11.85 -9.54 7.91
CA PRO A 144 -12.09 -8.11 7.77
C PRO A 144 -10.78 -7.31 7.93
N THR A 145 -10.51 -6.46 6.94
CA THR A 145 -9.31 -5.62 6.87
C THR A 145 -9.71 -4.16 6.98
N ILE A 146 -9.12 -3.44 7.94
CA ILE A 146 -9.27 -1.99 8.09
C ILE A 146 -8.00 -1.35 7.54
N ILE A 147 -8.14 -0.38 6.64
CA ILE A 147 -7.03 0.40 6.10
C ILE A 147 -7.18 1.82 6.62
N ASP A 148 -6.23 2.23 7.47
CA ASP A 148 -6.10 3.60 7.94
C ASP A 148 -5.16 4.40 7.03
N TRP A 149 -5.34 5.72 6.97
CA TRP A 149 -4.57 6.63 6.11
C TRP A 149 -4.61 6.26 4.62
N ALA A 150 -5.76 5.77 4.16
CA ALA A 150 -5.94 5.32 2.79
C ALA A 150 -5.84 6.44 1.74
N ASP A 151 -5.68 7.70 2.14
CA ASP A 151 -5.31 8.80 1.24
C ASP A 151 -4.03 8.49 0.45
N ASN A 152 -3.12 7.71 1.03
CA ASN A 152 -1.87 7.30 0.39
C ASN A 152 -1.95 5.93 -0.30
N LEU A 153 -3.14 5.30 -0.35
CA LEU A 153 -3.30 3.95 -0.88
C LEU A 153 -2.84 3.83 -2.33
N GLU A 154 -3.21 4.80 -3.17
CA GLU A 154 -2.77 4.84 -4.56
C GLU A 154 -1.24 4.91 -4.66
N THR A 155 -0.60 5.76 -3.86
CA THR A 155 0.86 5.87 -3.79
C THR A 155 1.50 4.56 -3.30
N TRP A 156 0.92 3.89 -2.31
CA TRP A 156 1.44 2.60 -1.82
C TRP A 156 1.37 1.52 -2.90
N VAL A 157 0.25 1.45 -3.61
CA VAL A 157 0.04 0.49 -4.71
C VAL A 157 0.96 0.81 -5.88
N GLN A 158 1.07 2.08 -6.26
CA GLN A 158 2.00 2.54 -7.29
C GLN A 158 3.44 2.16 -6.95
N ASN A 159 3.88 2.41 -5.72
CA ASN A 159 5.23 2.06 -5.26
C ASN A 159 5.47 0.55 -5.30
N TYR A 160 4.47 -0.26 -4.91
CA TYR A 160 4.56 -1.71 -4.98
C TYR A 160 4.70 -2.23 -6.41
N PHE A 161 3.95 -1.65 -7.36
CA PHE A 161 4.01 -2.09 -8.75
C PHE A 161 5.21 -1.53 -9.52
N THR A 162 5.73 -0.37 -9.11
CA THR A 162 6.86 0.28 -9.77
C THR A 162 8.09 -0.59 -9.69
N THR A 163 8.64 -0.93 -10.85
CA THR A 163 9.96 -1.56 -10.96
C THR A 163 10.97 -0.60 -11.54
N SER A 164 12.20 -0.74 -11.09
CA SER A 164 13.32 0.12 -11.49
C SER A 164 14.44 -0.68 -12.15
N PHE A 165 15.11 -0.05 -13.11
CA PHE A 165 16.39 -0.48 -13.66
C PHE A 165 17.41 0.63 -13.45
N LEU A 166 18.29 0.41 -12.48
CA LEU A 166 19.24 1.35 -11.90
C LEU A 166 20.54 1.39 -12.70
N PRO A 167 21.39 2.42 -12.49
CA PRO A 167 22.68 2.53 -13.17
C PRO A 167 23.61 1.33 -12.98
N ALA A 168 23.54 0.65 -11.83
CA ALA A 168 24.35 -0.53 -11.52
C ALA A 168 23.92 -1.76 -12.32
N ASP A 169 22.63 -1.86 -12.65
CA ASP A 169 22.04 -3.02 -13.32
C ASP A 169 22.55 -3.13 -14.76
N TRP A 170 22.93 -2.02 -15.39
CA TRP A 170 23.64 -2.02 -16.68
C TRP A 170 24.97 -2.78 -16.62
N ASN A 171 25.72 -2.64 -15.52
CA ASN A 171 27.01 -3.30 -15.36
C ASN A 171 26.80 -4.81 -15.18
N GLN A 172 25.84 -5.19 -14.33
CA GLN A 172 25.47 -6.59 -14.14
C GLN A 172 24.92 -7.23 -15.42
N LEU A 173 24.15 -6.49 -16.22
CA LEU A 173 23.68 -6.96 -17.52
C LEU A 173 24.83 -7.23 -18.49
N MET A 174 25.86 -6.38 -18.50
CA MET A 174 27.09 -6.61 -19.29
C MET A 174 27.92 -7.80 -18.78
N GLU A 175 27.90 -8.08 -17.47
CA GLU A 175 28.58 -9.24 -16.89
C GLU A 175 27.91 -10.55 -17.30
N VAL A 176 26.57 -10.59 -17.30
CA VAL A 176 25.81 -11.78 -17.72
C VAL A 176 25.87 -12.00 -19.22
N TYR A 177 25.75 -10.93 -20.01
CA TYR A 177 25.86 -11.00 -21.47
C TYR A 177 27.22 -10.49 -21.95
N SER A 178 28.30 -11.12 -21.50
CA SER A 178 29.67 -10.72 -21.81
C SER A 178 29.95 -10.65 -23.32
N ASP A 179 29.44 -11.63 -24.09
CA ASP A 179 29.55 -11.68 -25.56
C ASP A 179 28.80 -10.54 -26.27
N GLN A 180 27.86 -9.86 -25.59
CA GLN A 180 27.10 -8.73 -26.11
C GLN A 180 27.34 -7.44 -25.32
N ALA A 181 28.38 -7.37 -24.49
CA ALA A 181 28.64 -6.24 -23.61
C ALA A 181 28.83 -4.92 -24.39
N ASP A 182 29.44 -4.98 -25.57
CA ASP A 182 29.62 -3.79 -26.43
C ASP A 182 28.29 -3.24 -26.93
N PHE A 183 27.35 -4.12 -27.30
CA PHE A 183 26.00 -3.74 -27.73
C PHE A 183 25.19 -3.13 -26.58
N ILE A 184 25.27 -3.71 -25.38
CA ILE A 184 24.64 -3.15 -24.17
C ILE A 184 25.22 -1.77 -23.86
N ARG A 185 26.53 -1.61 -23.97
CA ARG A 185 27.22 -0.33 -23.74
C ARG A 185 26.77 0.71 -24.76
N GLU A 186 26.66 0.35 -26.02
CA GLU A 186 26.19 1.24 -27.08
C GLU A 186 24.75 1.69 -26.84
N ALA A 187 23.85 0.78 -26.49
CA ALA A 187 22.47 1.10 -26.13
C ALA A 187 22.40 2.07 -24.93
N ARG A 188 23.19 1.82 -23.88
CA ARG A 188 23.30 2.73 -22.73
C ARG A 188 23.81 4.12 -23.13
N ILE A 189 24.81 4.22 -24.01
CA ILE A 189 25.35 5.49 -24.50
C ILE A 189 24.28 6.26 -25.29
N ASN A 190 23.58 5.57 -26.19
CA ASN A 190 22.53 6.18 -27.01
C ASN A 190 21.36 6.68 -26.15
N LEU A 191 20.93 5.89 -25.15
CA LEU A 191 19.93 6.32 -24.17
C LEU A 191 20.41 7.53 -23.36
N THR A 192 21.66 7.51 -22.88
CA THR A 192 22.22 8.64 -22.14
C THR A 192 22.20 9.91 -22.99
N ARG A 193 22.58 9.81 -24.27
CA ARG A 193 22.56 10.97 -25.18
C ARG A 193 21.16 11.50 -25.41
N SER A 194 20.19 10.62 -25.67
CA SER A 194 18.78 11.02 -25.88
C SER A 194 18.21 11.66 -24.62
N LEU A 195 18.30 10.96 -23.48
CA LEU A 195 17.69 11.40 -22.23
C LEU A 195 18.25 12.75 -21.76
N PHE A 196 19.55 12.97 -21.91
CA PHE A 196 20.19 14.22 -21.45
C PHE A 196 19.89 15.42 -22.36
N GLN A 197 19.28 15.22 -23.53
CA GLN A 197 18.77 16.32 -24.36
C GLN A 197 17.45 16.88 -23.82
N HIS A 198 16.76 16.17 -22.94
CA HIS A 198 15.54 16.69 -22.32
C HIS A 198 15.80 17.96 -21.51
N PRO A 199 14.90 18.96 -21.60
CA PRO A 199 15.03 20.20 -20.84
C PRO A 199 14.99 19.92 -19.34
N ALA A 200 15.73 20.70 -18.54
CA ALA A 200 15.72 20.52 -17.10
C ALA A 200 14.31 20.78 -16.52
N ASN A 201 13.79 19.83 -15.77
CA ASN A 201 12.56 19.97 -15.00
C ASN A 201 12.83 19.76 -13.49
N PRO A 202 11.95 20.26 -12.59
CA PRO A 202 12.17 20.18 -11.13
C PRO A 202 12.23 18.77 -10.57
N TYR A 203 11.61 17.80 -11.24
CA TYR A 203 11.48 16.41 -10.76
C TYR A 203 12.57 15.49 -11.30
N SER A 204 13.31 15.94 -12.31
CA SER A 204 14.24 15.13 -13.10
C SER A 204 13.67 13.83 -13.68
N CYS A 205 12.34 13.72 -13.78
CA CYS A 205 11.63 12.58 -14.37
C CYS A 205 11.10 12.94 -15.76
N TYR A 206 11.29 12.04 -16.73
CA TYR A 206 10.92 12.23 -18.13
C TYR A 206 10.20 11.00 -18.65
N LEU A 207 9.03 11.20 -19.26
CA LEU A 207 8.34 10.13 -19.97
C LEU A 207 9.25 9.62 -21.09
N MET A 208 9.30 8.31 -21.29
CA MET A 208 10.08 7.73 -22.38
C MET A 208 9.51 8.14 -23.72
N GLU A 209 10.36 8.69 -24.59
CA GLU A 209 9.98 9.02 -25.96
C GLU A 209 10.18 7.82 -26.90
N GLN A 210 9.58 7.89 -28.09
CA GLN A 210 9.58 6.78 -29.06
C GLN A 210 10.99 6.33 -29.45
N ASP A 211 11.93 7.26 -29.60
CA ASP A 211 13.32 6.95 -29.93
C ASP A 211 14.01 6.17 -28.79
N GLU A 212 13.71 6.52 -27.54
CA GLU A 212 14.27 5.87 -26.34
C GLU A 212 13.65 4.50 -26.11
N GLU A 213 12.34 4.37 -26.33
CA GLU A 213 11.65 3.09 -26.33
C GLU A 213 12.21 2.18 -27.43
N GLN A 214 12.51 2.69 -28.62
CA GLN A 214 13.08 1.90 -29.71
C GLN A 214 14.48 1.36 -29.36
N ILE A 215 15.33 2.15 -28.71
CA ILE A 215 16.64 1.68 -28.24
C ILE A 215 16.48 0.50 -27.26
N LEU A 216 15.53 0.60 -26.33
CA LEU A 216 15.25 -0.47 -25.37
C LEU A 216 14.58 -1.68 -26.00
N GLN A 217 13.68 -1.50 -26.96
CA GLN A 217 13.07 -2.61 -27.72
C GLN A 217 14.14 -3.39 -28.48
N ASN A 218 15.05 -2.70 -29.18
CA ASN A 218 16.17 -3.33 -29.86
C ASN A 218 17.05 -4.12 -28.88
N LEU A 219 17.27 -3.58 -27.67
CA LEU A 219 18.02 -4.26 -26.60
C LEU A 219 17.31 -5.55 -26.15
N ILE A 220 16.00 -5.45 -25.89
CA ILE A 220 15.15 -6.55 -25.43
C ILE A 220 15.12 -7.68 -26.47
N GLU A 221 14.92 -7.36 -27.75
CA GLU A 221 14.87 -8.33 -28.84
C GLU A 221 16.22 -9.04 -29.01
N ARG A 222 17.31 -8.27 -29.02
CA ARG A 222 18.66 -8.79 -29.28
C ARG A 222 19.16 -9.72 -28.17
N LEU A 223 18.90 -9.37 -26.92
CA LEU A 223 19.27 -10.17 -25.75
C LEU A 223 18.20 -11.21 -25.38
N SER A 224 17.07 -11.23 -26.10
CA SER A 224 15.93 -12.09 -25.80
C SER A 224 15.53 -12.03 -24.32
N LEU A 225 15.37 -10.80 -23.79
CA LEU A 225 15.01 -10.51 -22.39
C LEU A 225 13.56 -10.87 -22.10
N THR A 226 13.26 -12.17 -22.17
CA THR A 226 11.93 -12.73 -21.98
C THR A 226 11.79 -13.32 -20.57
N PRO A 227 10.57 -13.47 -20.03
CA PRO A 227 10.35 -14.06 -18.70
C PRO A 227 10.80 -15.53 -18.58
N ARG A 228 11.19 -16.19 -19.68
CA ARG A 228 11.77 -17.55 -19.66
C ARG A 228 13.30 -17.56 -19.80
N ASN A 229 13.94 -16.40 -19.81
CA ASN A 229 15.37 -16.29 -19.97
C ASN A 229 16.09 -16.81 -18.72
N LYS A 230 16.72 -17.98 -18.87
CA LYS A 230 17.38 -18.69 -17.76
C LYS A 230 18.54 -17.89 -17.16
N GLU A 231 19.21 -17.06 -17.96
CA GLU A 231 20.37 -16.29 -17.51
C GLU A 231 19.97 -15.11 -16.61
N LEU A 232 18.83 -14.48 -16.88
CA LEU A 232 18.26 -13.46 -15.98
C LEU A 232 17.81 -14.09 -14.65
N HIS A 233 17.14 -15.26 -14.72
CA HIS A 233 16.70 -16.01 -13.54
C HIS A 233 17.86 -16.50 -12.67
N SER A 234 18.93 -17.04 -13.27
CA SER A 234 20.06 -17.59 -12.52
C SER A 234 20.90 -16.52 -11.83
N ASN A 235 20.91 -15.30 -12.36
CA ASN A 235 21.71 -14.21 -11.84
C ASN A 235 20.91 -13.18 -11.03
N HIS A 236 19.63 -13.48 -10.73
CA HIS A 236 18.72 -12.59 -9.99
C HIS A 236 18.64 -11.16 -10.55
N LEU A 237 18.80 -11.01 -11.86
CA LEU A 237 18.84 -9.71 -12.53
C LEU A 237 17.44 -9.26 -12.90
N ASN A 238 16.83 -8.40 -12.07
CA ASN A 238 15.64 -7.58 -12.37
C ASN A 238 14.66 -8.20 -13.38
N ASN A 239 14.34 -9.48 -13.21
CA ASN A 239 13.59 -10.21 -14.22
C ASN A 239 12.18 -9.64 -14.36
N ASP A 240 11.64 -9.23 -13.21
CA ASP A 240 10.35 -8.56 -13.10
C ASP A 240 10.35 -7.19 -13.80
N PHE A 241 11.48 -6.47 -13.87
CA PHE A 241 11.54 -5.20 -14.59
C PHE A 241 11.33 -5.40 -16.09
N TRP A 242 12.12 -6.26 -16.73
CA TRP A 242 12.01 -6.45 -18.19
C TRP A 242 10.68 -7.07 -18.59
N LEU A 243 10.14 -7.97 -17.76
CA LEU A 243 8.80 -8.50 -17.93
C LEU A 243 7.73 -7.39 -17.83
N LYS A 244 7.74 -6.60 -16.75
CA LYS A 244 6.78 -5.52 -16.57
C LYS A 244 6.93 -4.43 -17.62
N TRP A 245 8.15 -4.09 -18.02
CA TRP A 245 8.44 -3.10 -19.06
C TRP A 245 7.76 -3.43 -20.38
N GLN A 246 7.78 -4.70 -20.78
CA GLN A 246 7.19 -5.18 -22.04
C GLN A 246 5.67 -5.32 -22.02
N ASN A 247 5.03 -5.28 -20.84
CA ASN A 247 3.58 -5.38 -20.77
C ASN A 247 2.91 -4.13 -21.37
N ASP A 248 1.73 -4.34 -21.95
CA ASP A 248 0.87 -3.24 -22.39
C ASP A 248 0.32 -2.46 -21.19
N GLY A 249 -0.05 -1.19 -21.42
CA GLY A 249 -0.65 -0.33 -20.40
C GLY A 249 0.31 0.07 -19.28
N GLN A 250 1.61 0.19 -19.57
CA GLN A 250 2.62 0.63 -18.61
C GLN A 250 3.00 2.08 -18.85
N LEU A 251 3.10 2.85 -17.77
CA LEU A 251 3.77 4.14 -17.76
C LEU A 251 5.26 3.89 -17.60
N ARG A 252 6.06 4.40 -18.54
CA ARG A 252 7.51 4.22 -18.57
C ARG A 252 8.18 5.59 -18.48
N TRP A 253 9.11 5.75 -17.55
CA TRP A 253 9.84 7.01 -17.40
C TRP A 253 11.30 6.78 -17.01
N ALA A 254 12.12 7.77 -17.28
CA ALA A 254 13.50 7.84 -16.83
C ALA A 254 13.67 8.94 -15.78
N GLU A 255 14.46 8.67 -14.75
CA GLU A 255 14.96 9.66 -13.81
C GLU A 255 16.41 9.99 -14.15
N ILE A 256 16.72 11.27 -14.34
CA ILE A 256 18.03 11.73 -14.79
C ILE A 256 18.80 12.38 -13.64
N HIS A 257 19.91 11.77 -13.22
CA HIS A 257 20.83 12.36 -12.26
C HIS A 257 21.95 13.12 -12.98
N ARG A 258 21.66 14.34 -13.43
CA ARG A 258 22.59 15.15 -14.26
C ARG A 258 23.97 15.36 -13.63
N GLN A 259 24.04 15.56 -12.32
CA GLN A 259 25.31 15.73 -11.59
C GLN A 259 26.22 14.50 -11.66
N ARG A 260 25.63 13.30 -11.79
CA ARG A 260 26.35 12.02 -11.85
C ARG A 260 26.52 11.49 -13.26
N GLY A 261 25.88 12.12 -14.26
CA GLY A 261 25.86 11.61 -15.63
C GLY A 261 25.18 10.23 -15.75
N SER A 262 24.23 9.92 -14.87
CA SER A 262 23.54 8.63 -14.84
C SER A 262 22.02 8.80 -14.93
N PHE A 263 21.33 7.72 -15.31
CA PHE A 263 19.87 7.65 -15.35
C PHE A 263 19.38 6.32 -14.79
N SER A 264 18.15 6.31 -14.29
CA SER A 264 17.42 5.12 -13.86
C SER A 264 16.15 5.02 -14.71
N LEU A 265 15.74 3.82 -15.09
CA LEU A 265 14.48 3.58 -15.78
C LEU A 265 13.46 3.04 -14.80
N TYR A 266 12.20 3.40 -14.99
CA TYR A 266 11.10 2.93 -14.16
C TYR A 266 9.88 2.60 -15.02
N CYS A 267 9.12 1.61 -14.58
CA CYS A 267 7.81 1.32 -15.15
C CYS A 267 6.80 0.95 -14.07
N THR A 268 5.56 1.35 -14.27
CA THR A 268 4.41 1.01 -13.41
C THR A 268 3.14 0.92 -14.26
N PRO A 269 2.13 0.11 -13.90
CA PRO A 269 0.87 0.06 -14.64
C PRO A 269 0.17 1.43 -14.66
N CYS A 270 -0.35 1.83 -15.82
CA CYS A 270 -1.14 3.06 -15.98
C CYS A 270 -2.47 3.00 -15.22
N ASP A 271 -3.06 1.81 -15.10
CA ASP A 271 -4.32 1.62 -14.40
C ASP A 271 -4.12 0.71 -13.17
N LEU A 272 -4.13 1.33 -11.99
CA LEU A 272 -4.02 0.64 -10.71
C LEU A 272 -5.37 0.10 -10.21
N SER A 273 -6.49 0.49 -10.84
CA SER A 273 -7.82 0.15 -10.38
C SER A 273 -8.14 -1.34 -10.55
N GLU A 274 -7.71 -1.94 -11.66
CA GLU A 274 -7.89 -3.37 -11.91
C GLU A 274 -7.15 -4.22 -10.87
N ALA A 275 -5.93 -3.80 -10.51
CA ALA A 275 -5.12 -4.48 -9.50
C ALA A 275 -5.81 -4.45 -8.12
N LEU A 276 -6.39 -3.31 -7.76
CA LEU A 276 -7.08 -3.13 -6.47
C LEU A 276 -8.44 -3.84 -6.41
N LYS A 277 -9.15 -3.97 -7.53
CA LYS A 277 -10.48 -4.63 -7.59
C LYS A 277 -10.46 -6.06 -7.04
N ASN A 278 -9.39 -6.80 -7.31
CA ASN A 278 -9.24 -8.15 -6.78
C ASN A 278 -9.12 -8.18 -5.25
N ILE A 279 -8.47 -7.19 -4.66
CA ILE A 279 -8.32 -7.08 -3.20
C ILE A 279 -9.68 -6.80 -2.53
N TRP A 280 -10.52 -5.95 -3.14
CA TRP A 280 -11.82 -5.58 -2.58
C TRP A 280 -12.85 -6.71 -2.56
N THR A 281 -12.73 -7.65 -3.50
CA THR A 281 -13.67 -8.78 -3.63
C THR A 281 -13.31 -9.98 -2.77
N GLN A 282 -12.04 -10.12 -2.37
CA GLN A 282 -11.55 -11.27 -1.61
C GLN A 282 -11.87 -11.20 -0.10
N GLN A 283 -12.07 -9.99 0.42
CA GLN A 283 -12.28 -9.76 1.85
C GLN A 283 -13.11 -8.49 2.11
N PRO A 284 -13.84 -8.41 3.24
CA PRO A 284 -14.47 -7.17 3.65
C PRO A 284 -13.40 -6.12 4.01
N VAL A 285 -13.43 -4.96 3.35
CA VAL A 285 -12.46 -3.87 3.60
C VAL A 285 -13.15 -2.62 4.12
N VAL A 286 -12.65 -2.06 5.23
CA VAL A 286 -13.02 -0.73 5.71
C VAL A 286 -11.90 0.24 5.39
N ILE A 287 -12.12 1.10 4.39
CA ILE A 287 -11.15 2.11 3.96
C ILE A 287 -11.46 3.42 4.69
N ILE A 288 -10.45 3.97 5.36
CA ILE A 288 -10.53 5.20 6.14
C ILE A 288 -9.49 6.18 5.63
N GLY A 289 -9.93 7.36 5.23
CA GLY A 289 -9.04 8.45 4.82
C GLY A 289 -9.68 9.82 4.98
N GLY A 290 -8.90 10.87 4.81
CA GLY A 290 -9.33 12.26 4.91
C GLY A 290 -10.16 12.70 3.71
N ALA A 291 -9.58 12.59 2.52
CA ALA A 291 -10.10 13.04 1.24
C ALA A 291 -9.70 12.03 0.14
N LEU A 292 -10.36 10.86 0.17
CA LEU A 292 -10.06 9.73 -0.74
C LEU A 292 -10.42 9.99 -2.20
N ASP A 293 -11.25 10.99 -2.48
CA ASP A 293 -11.67 11.39 -3.82
C ASP A 293 -11.96 12.90 -3.78
N LEU A 294 -11.91 13.55 -4.94
CA LEU A 294 -12.26 14.96 -5.11
C LEU A 294 -13.71 15.21 -4.69
N GLU A 295 -14.58 14.23 -4.92
CA GLU A 295 -15.97 14.26 -4.47
C GLU A 295 -16.15 13.57 -3.12
N ALA A 296 -16.96 14.17 -2.24
CA ALA A 296 -17.31 13.59 -0.94
C ALA A 296 -18.00 12.21 -1.02
N GLN A 297 -18.50 11.83 -2.20
CA GLN A 297 -19.10 10.52 -2.41
C GLN A 297 -18.07 9.43 -2.75
N ALA A 298 -16.83 9.80 -3.11
CA ALA A 298 -15.79 8.90 -3.57
C ALA A 298 -16.29 7.83 -4.55
N SER A 299 -16.90 8.31 -5.65
CA SER A 299 -17.59 7.47 -6.61
C SER A 299 -16.63 6.49 -7.31
N THR A 300 -15.35 6.85 -7.41
CA THR A 300 -14.29 6.00 -7.97
C THR A 300 -14.08 4.74 -7.12
N TYR A 301 -13.86 4.91 -5.81
CA TYR A 301 -13.71 3.79 -4.87
C TYR A 301 -14.99 2.97 -4.71
N ARG A 302 -16.15 3.62 -4.68
CA ARG A 302 -17.45 2.92 -4.53
C ARG A 302 -17.84 2.08 -5.74
N LYS A 303 -17.37 2.40 -6.94
CA LYS A 303 -17.59 1.57 -8.13
C LYS A 303 -16.69 0.33 -8.15
N MET A 304 -15.58 0.36 -7.41
CA MET A 304 -14.60 -0.72 -7.35
C MET A 304 -14.90 -1.75 -6.25
N MET A 305 -15.67 -1.37 -5.23
CA MET A 305 -16.16 -2.21 -4.12
C MET A 305 -17.53 -2.81 -4.40
#